data_AF-A0A0A2V0G2-F1
#
_entry.id   AF-A0A0A2V0G2-F1
#
_cell.length_a   1.000
_cell.length_b   1.000
_cell.length_c   1.000
_cell.angle_alpha   90.00
_cell.angle_beta   90.00
_cell.angle_gamma   90.00
#
_symmetry.space_group_name_H-M   'P 1'
#
loop_
_entity.id
_entity.type
_entity.pdbx_description
1 polymer ?
#
loop_
_entity_poly.entity_id
_entity_poly.type
_entity_poly.pdbx_seq_one_letter_code
_entity_poly.pdbx_strand_id
1 'polypeptide(L)' 'MKISPGTQMDAGFGLRNSKFTSFNVAELQYIAARSVGVNKCVTMRKLAEGTYNKTFRLSMDNGLATIARITHPIAGPK' A
#
# COMPACT_ATOMS: atom_id res chain seq x y z
N MET A 1 -14.15 17.83 5.59
CA MET A 1 -13.02 18.02 4.66
C MET A 1 -13.42 17.48 3.30
N LYS A 2 -13.64 18.36 2.32
CA LYS A 2 -13.96 17.98 0.94
C LYS A 2 -12.70 17.42 0.29
N ILE A 3 -12.76 16.16 -0.14
CA ILE A 3 -11.75 15.58 -1.03
C ILE A 3 -12.32 15.77 -2.44
N SER A 4 -11.68 16.62 -3.23
CA SER A 4 -12.11 17.06 -4.56
C SER A 4 -12.24 15.91 -5.56
N PRO A 5 -13.13 16.06 -6.58
CA PRO A 5 -13.47 15.00 -7.52
C PRO A 5 -12.32 14.71 -8.49
N GLY A 6 -12.32 13.47 -9.00
CA GLY A 6 -11.27 12.87 -9.81
C GLY A 6 -10.68 13.78 -10.88
N THR A 7 -9.36 13.93 -10.82
CA THR A 7 -8.54 14.38 -11.94
C THR A 7 -8.78 13.43 -13.12
N GLN A 8 -9.49 13.93 -14.15
CA GLN A 8 -9.48 13.35 -15.48
C GLN A 8 -8.04 13.39 -15.99
N MET A 9 -7.32 12.27 -15.88
CA MET A 9 -6.04 12.11 -16.53
C MET A 9 -6.29 11.76 -18.00
N ASP A 10 -5.95 12.74 -18.82
CA ASP A 10 -5.79 12.81 -20.25
C ASP A 10 -5.70 11.45 -21.00
N ALA A 11 -6.56 11.31 -21.99
CA ALA A 11 -6.66 10.18 -22.90
C ALA A 11 -5.50 10.25 -23.92
N GLY A 12 -4.30 9.84 -23.53
CA GLY A 12 -3.12 10.00 -24.39
C GLY A 12 -2.03 8.93 -24.35
N PHE A 13 -2.10 7.93 -23.46
CA PHE A 13 -1.08 6.87 -23.41
C PHE A 13 -1.73 5.50 -23.29
N GLY A 14 -1.61 4.72 -24.37
CA GLY A 14 -2.32 3.47 -24.60
C GLY A 14 -2.24 2.46 -23.46
N LEU A 15 -3.41 1.89 -23.12
CA LEU A 15 -3.66 0.51 -22.69
C LEU A 15 -2.51 -0.25 -22.00
N ARG A 16 -1.81 0.33 -21.04
CA ARG A 16 -0.87 -0.45 -20.22
C ARG A 16 -1.64 -1.13 -19.12
N ASN A 17 -2.42 -2.17 -19.49
CA ASN A 17 -2.89 -3.28 -18.66
C ASN A 17 -2.69 -3.01 -17.16
N SER A 18 -3.51 -2.12 -16.60
CA SER A 18 -3.36 -1.67 -15.22
C SER A 18 -3.81 -2.83 -14.35
N LYS A 19 -2.88 -3.75 -14.07
CA LYS A 19 -3.08 -4.85 -13.14
C LYS A 19 -3.25 -4.25 -11.75
N PHE A 20 -4.49 -4.01 -11.36
CA PHE A 20 -4.85 -3.75 -9.97
C PHE A 20 -4.95 -5.10 -9.25
N THR A 21 -4.15 -5.26 -8.21
CA THR A 21 -4.24 -6.40 -7.30
C THR A 21 -4.75 -5.88 -5.97
N SER A 22 -5.94 -6.35 -5.56
CA SER A 22 -6.46 -6.08 -4.23
C SER A 22 -5.65 -6.85 -3.19
N PHE A 23 -5.53 -6.28 -2.00
CA PHE A 23 -4.94 -6.94 -0.85
C PHE A 23 -5.75 -6.60 0.40
N ASN A 24 -5.72 -7.48 1.39
CA ASN A 24 -6.44 -7.27 2.63
C ASN A 24 -5.66 -6.32 3.54
N VAL A 25 -6.13 -5.08 3.65
CA VAL A 25 -5.52 -4.05 4.50
C VAL A 25 -5.65 -4.41 5.98
N ALA A 26 -6.79 -4.96 6.42
CA ALA A 26 -7.02 -5.32 7.81
C ALA A 26 -6.08 -6.45 8.26
N GLU A 27 -5.91 -7.48 7.42
CA GLU A 27 -4.98 -8.57 7.70
C GLU A 27 -3.53 -8.08 7.72
N LEU A 28 -3.15 -7.21 6.79
CA LEU A 28 -1.81 -6.62 6.78
C LEU A 28 -1.54 -5.81 8.06
N GLN A 29 -2.51 -5.02 8.51
CA GLN A 29 -2.42 -4.26 9.76
C GLN A 29 -2.32 -5.17 10.98
N TYR A 30 -3.10 -6.25 11.00
CA TYR A 30 -3.09 -7.23 12.08
C TYR A 30 -1.74 -7.97 12.18
N ILE A 31 -1.22 -8.47 11.06
CA ILE A 31 0.10 -9.12 11.01
C ILE A 31 1.20 -8.14 11.42
N ALA A 32 1.15 -6.90 10.96
CA ALA A 32 2.12 -5.88 11.31
C ALA A 32 2.10 -5.55 12.81
N ALA A 33 0.91 -5.43 13.40
CA ALA A 33 0.73 -5.20 14.83
C ALA A 33 1.27 -6.39 15.64
N ARG A 34 0.90 -7.61 15.27
CA ARG A 34 1.38 -8.82 15.94
C ARG A 34 2.89 -8.98 15.85
N SER A 35 3.50 -8.61 14.71
CA SER A 35 4.95 -8.70 14.49
C SER A 35 5.78 -7.84 15.44
N VAL A 36 5.21 -6.76 15.98
CA VAL A 36 5.88 -5.89 16.96
C VAL A 36 5.29 -6.00 18.37
N GLY A 37 4.41 -6.98 18.60
CA GLY A 37 3.83 -7.24 19.92
C GLY A 37 2.78 -6.22 20.37
N VAL A 38 2.13 -5.52 19.43
CA VAL A 38 1.04 -4.58 19.74
C VAL A 38 -0.31 -5.13 19.27
N ASN A 39 -1.39 -4.59 19.83
CA ASN A 39 -2.74 -5.04 19.48
C ASN A 39 -3.29 -4.35 18.22
N LYS A 40 -2.83 -3.13 17.91
CA LYS A 40 -3.47 -2.32 16.86
C LYS A 40 -2.48 -1.43 16.10
N CYS A 41 -2.63 -1.43 14.78
CA CYS A 41 -2.09 -0.41 13.90
C CYS A 41 -3.00 0.83 13.93
N VAL A 42 -2.44 2.00 14.25
CA VAL A 42 -3.18 3.26 14.37
C VAL A 42 -3.22 4.00 13.03
N THR A 43 -2.12 3.96 12.27
CA THR A 43 -2.05 4.65 10.98
C THR A 43 -1.34 3.78 9.95
N MET A 44 -1.85 3.78 8.72
CA MET A 44 -1.18 3.17 7.59
C MET A 44 -1.13 4.17 6.46
N ARG A 45 0.06 4.41 5.91
CA ARG A 45 0.28 5.36 4.82
C ARG A 45 1.20 4.75 3.78
N LYS A 46 0.93 5.05 2.51
CA LYS A 46 1.84 4.71 1.41
C LYS A 46 3.08 5.60 1.51
N LEU A 47 4.27 5.02 1.46
CA LEU A 47 5.54 5.77 1.50
C LEU A 47 6.01 6.16 0.10
N ALA A 48 6.17 5.16 -0.76
CA ALA A 48 6.65 5.34 -2.12
C ALA A 48 6.07 4.25 -3.02
N GLU A 49 5.72 4.64 -4.23
CA GLU A 49 5.40 3.73 -5.32
C GLU A 49 6.63 3.63 -6.21
N GLY A 50 7.41 2.56 -6.02
CA GLY A 50 8.37 2.19 -7.05
C GLY A 50 7.65 1.50 -8.20
N THR A 51 8.32 1.33 -9.33
CA THR A 51 7.81 0.58 -10.49
C THR A 51 7.43 -0.87 -10.17
N TYR A 52 8.04 -1.47 -9.14
CA TYR A 52 7.88 -2.90 -8.82
C TYR A 52 7.29 -3.18 -7.43
N ASN A 53 7.23 -2.18 -6.54
CA ASN A 53 6.82 -2.38 -5.15
C ASN A 53 5.95 -1.22 -4.64
N LYS A 54 4.86 -1.57 -3.96
CA LYS A 54 4.13 -0.64 -3.09
C LYS A 54 4.63 -0.81 -1.67
N THR A 55 5.23 0.25 -1.13
CA THR A 55 5.72 0.26 0.26
C THR A 55 4.77 1.07 1.13
N PHE A 56 4.35 0.49 2.25
CA PHE A 56 3.49 1.11 3.24
C PHE A 56 4.21 1.19 4.58
N ARG A 57 4.04 2.32 5.27
CA ARG A 57 4.44 2.48 6.67
C ARG A 57 3.20 2.34 7.53
N LEU A 58 3.27 1.45 8.51
CA LEU A 58 2.24 1.21 9.49
C LEU A 58 2.79 1.68 10.84
N SER A 59 2.11 2.64 11.48
CA SER A 59 2.48 3.15 12.80
C SER A 59 1.51 2.62 13.84
N MET A 60 2.08 2.18 14.95
CA MET A 60 1.41 1.50 16.04
C MET A 60 1.06 2.46 17.17
N ASP A 61 0.25 1.99 18.12
CA ASP A 61 -0.18 2.73 19.31
C ASP A 61 0.97 3.06 20.27
N ASN A 62 1.98 2.21 20.35
CA ASN A 62 3.18 2.43 21.16
C ASN A 62 4.26 3.33 20.50
N GLY A 63 3.96 3.93 19.35
CA GLY A 63 4.89 4.77 18.60
C GLY A 63 5.88 4.02 17.71
N LEU A 64 5.91 2.68 17.75
CA LEU A 64 6.68 1.89 16.80
C LEU A 64 6.08 1.99 15.39
N ALA A 65 6.91 1.74 14.39
CA ALA A 65 6.46 1.65 13.01
C ALA A 65 7.05 0.43 12.31
N THR A 66 6.27 -0.16 11.41
CA THR A 66 6.68 -1.25 10.53
C THR A 66 6.57 -0.82 9.08
N ILE A 67 7.31 -1.52 8.22
CA ILE A 67 7.28 -1.33 6.77
C ILE A 67 6.75 -2.60 6.12
N ALA A 68 5.64 -2.47 5.41
CA ALA A 68 5.10 -3.52 4.56
C ALA A 68 5.48 -3.26 3.10
N ARG A 69 6.12 -4.24 2.46
CA ARG A 69 6.45 -4.20 1.03
C ARG A 69 5.57 -5.19 0.28
N ILE A 70 4.71 -4.69 -0.60
CA ILE A 70 3.88 -5.51 -1.49
C ILE A 70 4.50 -5.45 -2.89
N THR A 71 5.02 -6.59 -3.34
CA THR A 71 5.60 -6.76 -4.67
C THR A 71 4.50 -6.86 -5.73
N HIS A 72 4.67 -6.17 -6.85
CA HIS A 72 3.81 -6.38 -8.01
C HIS A 72 4.14 -7.74 -8.67
N PRO A 73 3.12 -8.55 -9.04
CA PRO A 73 3.34 -9.86 -9.69
C PRO A 73 3.98 -9.76 -11.09
N ILE A 74 4.24 -8.56 -11.59
CA ILE A 74 4.96 -8.33 -12.85
C ILE A 74 6.47 -8.58 -12.68
N ALA A 75 6.98 -8.77 -11.45
CA ALA A 75 8.42 -8.95 -11.17
C ALA A 75 9.01 -10.32 -11.57
N GLY A 76 8.28 -11.18 -12.29
CA GLY A 76 8.81 -12.44 -12.82
C GLY A 76 9.29 -12.30 -14.27
N PRO A 77 10.42 -12.93 -14.65
CA PRO A 77 10.70 -13.22 -16.06
C PRO A 77 9.50 -13.97 -16.67
N LYS A 78 9.11 -13.59 -17.88
CA LYS A 78 8.38 -14.51 -18.75
C LYS A 78 9.37 -15.51 -19.33
#